data_AF-A0A6J4Y065-F1
#
_entry.id   AF-A0A6J4Y065-F1
#
_cell.length_a   1.000
_cell.length_b   1.000
_cell.length_c   1.000
_cell.angle_alpha   90.00
_cell.angle_beta   90.00
_cell.angle_gamma   90.00
#
_symmetry.space_group_name_H-M   'P 1'
#
loop_
_entity.id
_entity.type
_entity.pdbx_description
1 polymer ?
#
loop_
_entity_poly.entity_id
_entity_poly.type
_entity_poly.pdbx_seq_one_letter_code
_entity_poly.pdbx_strand_id
1 'polypeptide(L)'
;MVEYTYEPTKWNEMKGPVVGGRDNYQSASWNPTKKKWGPFTDKGPAPVWFSEANSTNWVESMICKSKDLFYEAKLNECFEKGDEVAIKIHYGEWNRTAILRPEYIAAIVEEVRACGGNPYVVNDTTLSYHTYNSMAISQYQMEGAIRHGYTDATFGCPVLIADGYSGEDDYRVEIPEGNILKETYIGRAIAEADAMIVLAHARGHAITMYGGILKQLGIGCQSKRGKYITHLAHWGDPHDAIGWPKFFDKCPGKACIWHEMCDDSCPRDAHKVMEHGKMWNPDKCRLCYSCQVTCMWSGMTGIGFEDMYFPNAMIAHADAALGALKCFDKGKVGYINHAIDVVPECDCFPWAGLAICPDVGLFAGKDLIAVEEATLDAIDNAPVSPGSVLDEKGGKPGDDKFRIVNGFSPRITQAAAEKIGLGTREYNLNTWEPVLSPENAQKWQIRKGGIVNHRPTTVRLRDVFNKHDLATEVMPFNRVDYDKEWVWNEWKKYDPFEGVLLEE
;
A
#
# COMPACT_ATOMS: atom_id res chain seq x y z
N MET A 1 18.51 -59.15 -22.71
CA MET A 1 17.91 -57.91 -23.25
C MET A 1 16.41 -58.08 -23.13
N VAL A 2 15.74 -57.22 -22.37
CA VAL A 2 14.27 -57.26 -22.27
C VAL A 2 13.76 -56.42 -23.44
N GLU A 3 13.11 -57.05 -24.41
CA GLU A 3 12.38 -56.33 -25.46
C GLU A 3 11.15 -55.71 -24.83
N TYR A 4 11.13 -54.38 -24.78
CA TYR A 4 9.94 -53.63 -24.43
C TYR A 4 9.06 -53.51 -25.67
N THR A 5 8.00 -54.32 -25.72
CA THR A 5 6.92 -54.12 -26.68
C THR A 5 5.96 -53.06 -26.14
N TYR A 6 5.96 -51.88 -26.74
CA TYR A 6 4.95 -50.85 -26.47
C TYR A 6 3.82 -50.98 -27.50
N GLU A 7 2.57 -51.04 -27.04
CA GLU A 7 1.43 -50.84 -27.92
C GLU A 7 1.39 -49.37 -28.37
N PRO A 8 1.11 -49.09 -29.66
CA PRO A 8 0.97 -47.72 -30.14
C PRO A 8 -0.15 -47.00 -29.40
N THR A 9 0.12 -45.79 -28.91
CA THR A 9 -0.88 -44.95 -28.26
C THR A 9 -2.09 -44.79 -29.18
N LYS A 10 -3.26 -45.24 -28.74
CA LYS A 10 -4.51 -45.08 -29.48
C LYS A 10 -5.03 -43.66 -29.34
N TRP A 11 -4.43 -42.73 -30.10
CA TRP A 11 -4.71 -41.29 -30.07
C TRP A 11 -6.21 -40.94 -30.19
N ASN A 12 -6.96 -41.78 -30.89
CA ASN A 12 -8.39 -41.71 -31.13
C ASN A 12 -9.28 -42.19 -29.95
N GLU A 13 -8.71 -42.87 -28.96
CA GLU A 13 -9.40 -43.27 -27.71
C GLU A 13 -9.02 -42.36 -26.53
N MET A 14 -7.98 -41.52 -26.68
CA MET A 14 -7.66 -40.50 -25.69
C MET A 14 -8.74 -39.42 -25.73
N LYS A 15 -9.47 -39.23 -24.62
CA LYS A 15 -10.24 -37.99 -24.44
C LYS A 15 -9.23 -36.84 -24.58
N GLY A 16 -9.36 -36.04 -25.63
CA GLY A 16 -8.54 -34.85 -25.81
C GLY A 16 -8.59 -33.97 -24.56
N PRO A 17 -7.61 -33.09 -24.35
CA PRO A 17 -7.62 -32.15 -23.24
C PRO A 17 -9.02 -31.53 -23.12
N VAL A 18 -9.63 -31.61 -21.93
CA VAL A 18 -10.95 -31.02 -21.66
C VAL A 18 -10.88 -29.58 -22.16
N VAL A 19 -11.70 -29.22 -23.15
CA VAL A 19 -11.67 -27.88 -23.76
C VAL A 19 -12.30 -26.92 -22.75
N GLY A 20 -11.53 -26.56 -21.74
CA GLY A 20 -11.79 -25.54 -20.75
C GLY A 20 -10.71 -24.48 -20.86
N GLY A 21 -11.05 -23.21 -20.71
CA GLY A 21 -10.05 -22.14 -20.66
C GLY A 21 -9.05 -22.35 -19.51
N ARG A 22 -8.01 -21.51 -19.43
CA ARG A 22 -6.98 -21.51 -18.38
C ARG A 22 -7.56 -21.73 -16.97
N ASP A 23 -8.68 -21.09 -16.68
CA ASP A 23 -9.36 -21.16 -15.37
C ASP A 23 -9.87 -22.56 -15.03
N ASN A 24 -10.36 -23.33 -16.01
CA ASN A 24 -10.84 -24.70 -15.79
C ASN A 24 -9.67 -25.63 -15.43
N TYR A 25 -8.50 -25.42 -16.02
CA TYR A 25 -7.30 -26.20 -15.70
C TYR A 25 -6.72 -25.83 -14.33
N GLN A 26 -6.64 -24.53 -14.03
CA GLN A 26 -6.12 -24.06 -12.75
C GLN A 26 -6.97 -24.59 -11.59
N SER A 27 -8.29 -24.39 -11.63
CA SER A 27 -9.21 -24.82 -10.56
C SER A 27 -9.25 -26.34 -10.34
N ALA A 28 -9.09 -27.14 -11.41
CA ALA A 28 -9.04 -28.59 -11.29
C ALA A 28 -7.72 -29.11 -10.67
N SER A 29 -6.62 -28.39 -10.89
CA SER A 29 -5.28 -28.80 -10.44
C SER A 29 -4.96 -28.35 -9.01
N TRP A 30 -5.47 -27.18 -8.59
CA TRP A 30 -5.13 -26.58 -7.31
C TRP A 30 -6.21 -25.58 -6.91
N ASN A 31 -6.69 -25.69 -5.67
CA ASN A 31 -7.66 -24.75 -5.09
C ASN A 31 -7.11 -24.15 -3.80
N PRO A 32 -6.53 -22.93 -3.83
CA PRO A 32 -6.08 -22.22 -2.64
C PRO A 32 -7.23 -21.70 -1.80
N THR A 33 -8.46 -21.66 -2.31
CA THR A 33 -9.60 -21.14 -1.56
C THR A 33 -9.79 -21.99 -0.31
N LYS A 34 -9.43 -21.40 0.83
CA LYS A 34 -9.46 -22.08 2.11
C LYS A 34 -10.89 -22.18 2.59
N LYS A 35 -11.30 -23.38 3.03
CA LYS A 35 -12.66 -23.59 3.55
C LYS A 35 -12.86 -22.94 4.93
N LYS A 36 -11.78 -22.74 5.67
CA LYS A 36 -11.76 -22.10 6.99
C LYS A 36 -11.19 -20.68 6.85
N TRP A 37 -11.87 -19.82 6.11
CA TRP A 37 -11.59 -18.39 6.02
C TRP A 37 -12.61 -17.61 6.88
N GLY A 38 -12.34 -16.34 7.18
CA GLY A 38 -13.28 -15.47 7.89
C GLY A 38 -12.60 -14.39 8.72
N PRO A 39 -13.39 -13.50 9.35
CA PRO A 39 -12.85 -12.42 10.16
C PRO A 39 -12.12 -13.01 11.37
N PHE A 40 -11.08 -12.35 11.85
CA PHE A 40 -10.38 -12.83 13.05
C PHE A 40 -11.32 -12.79 14.27
N THR A 41 -12.08 -11.70 14.40
CA THR A 41 -13.05 -11.51 15.47
C THR A 41 -14.45 -11.89 14.98
N ASP A 42 -15.09 -12.86 15.64
CA ASP A 42 -16.43 -13.31 15.21
C ASP A 42 -17.56 -12.43 15.74
N LYS A 43 -17.41 -11.84 16.94
CA LYS A 43 -18.40 -10.97 17.60
C LYS A 43 -17.75 -9.95 18.53
N GLY A 44 -18.39 -8.79 18.66
CA GLY A 44 -18.00 -7.73 19.58
C GLY A 44 -16.78 -6.93 19.09
N PRO A 45 -16.27 -6.01 19.92
CA PRO A 45 -15.18 -5.14 19.53
C PRO A 45 -13.87 -5.91 19.37
N ALA A 46 -13.23 -5.78 18.20
CA ALA A 46 -11.94 -6.38 17.93
C ALA A 46 -10.79 -5.57 18.58
N PRO A 47 -9.73 -6.22 19.08
CA PRO A 47 -8.58 -5.50 19.61
C PRO A 47 -7.75 -4.89 18.47
N VAL A 48 -7.46 -3.59 18.60
CA VAL A 48 -6.52 -2.85 17.75
C VAL A 48 -5.45 -2.27 18.64
N TRP A 49 -4.19 -2.36 18.24
CA TRP A 49 -3.08 -1.77 18.96
C TRP A 49 -2.62 -0.51 18.23
N PHE A 50 -2.41 0.55 19.00
CA PHE A 50 -2.04 1.86 18.46
C PHE A 50 -0.77 2.37 19.13
N SER A 51 0.13 2.95 18.33
CA SER A 51 1.24 3.75 18.86
C SER A 51 1.34 5.05 18.07
N GLU A 52 1.45 6.18 18.77
CA GLU A 52 1.47 7.51 18.15
C GLU A 52 2.72 7.75 17.30
N ALA A 53 2.64 8.70 16.37
CA ALA A 53 3.77 9.03 15.49
C ALA A 53 4.95 9.74 16.19
N ASN A 54 4.70 10.44 17.31
CA ASN A 54 5.71 11.28 17.96
C ASN A 54 6.91 10.48 18.50
N SER A 55 8.07 11.12 18.67
CA SER A 55 9.28 10.46 19.19
C SER A 55 10.18 11.43 19.93
N THR A 56 10.56 11.10 21.16
CA THR A 56 11.40 11.93 22.03
C THR A 56 12.61 11.18 22.61
N ASN A 57 12.64 9.86 22.50
CA ASN A 57 13.73 9.02 23.02
C ASN A 57 14.02 7.80 22.12
N TRP A 58 14.97 6.96 22.55
CA TRP A 58 15.52 5.86 21.74
C TRP A 58 14.56 4.70 21.44
N VAL A 59 13.47 4.57 22.20
CA VAL A 59 12.49 3.48 22.02
C VAL A 59 11.24 3.93 21.26
N GLU A 60 11.08 5.23 21.03
CA GLU A 60 9.87 5.80 20.44
C GLU A 60 9.92 5.96 18.91
N SER A 61 11.07 5.72 18.27
CA SER A 61 11.16 5.75 16.81
C SER A 61 10.09 4.86 16.18
N MET A 62 9.47 5.32 15.09
CA MET A 62 8.46 4.57 14.35
C MET A 62 8.91 3.16 13.96
N ILE A 63 10.20 2.96 13.66
CA ILE A 63 10.74 1.62 13.42
C ILE A 63 10.59 0.72 14.66
N CYS A 64 10.96 1.22 15.84
CA CYS A 64 10.84 0.47 17.10
C CYS A 64 9.37 0.17 17.41
N LYS A 65 8.49 1.17 17.24
CA LYS A 65 7.05 1.04 17.44
C LYS A 65 6.42 0.02 16.48
N SER A 66 6.81 0.00 15.21
CA SER A 66 6.34 -1.02 14.25
C SER A 66 6.75 -2.43 14.67
N LYS A 67 7.98 -2.61 15.15
CA LYS A 67 8.47 -3.92 15.63
C LYS A 67 7.77 -4.35 16.92
N ASP A 68 7.54 -3.44 17.86
CA ASP A 68 6.78 -3.76 19.07
C ASP A 68 5.33 -4.13 18.74
N LEU A 69 4.64 -3.31 17.94
CA LEU A 69 3.25 -3.58 17.53
C LEU A 69 3.10 -4.90 16.76
N PHE A 70 4.10 -5.33 16.00
CA PHE A 70 4.11 -6.65 15.37
C PHE A 70 3.92 -7.79 16.39
N TYR A 71 4.54 -7.69 17.57
CA TYR A 71 4.37 -8.67 18.65
C TYR A 71 3.14 -8.41 19.50
N GLU A 72 2.87 -7.16 19.87
CA GLU A 72 1.71 -6.81 20.72
C GLU A 72 0.38 -7.16 20.04
N ALA A 73 0.27 -6.90 18.73
CA ALA A 73 -0.89 -7.28 17.93
C ALA A 73 -0.89 -8.77 17.52
N LYS A 74 0.10 -9.54 17.98
CA LYS A 74 0.23 -10.98 17.74
C LYS A 74 0.28 -11.35 16.26
N LEU A 75 0.98 -10.55 15.46
CA LEU A 75 1.16 -10.79 14.03
C LEU A 75 2.20 -11.89 13.77
N ASN A 76 3.13 -12.10 14.70
CA ASN A 76 4.04 -13.24 14.73
C ASN A 76 3.31 -14.60 14.87
N GLU A 77 2.04 -14.61 15.30
CA GLU A 77 1.22 -15.82 15.37
C GLU A 77 0.44 -16.08 14.08
N CYS A 78 0.56 -15.20 13.07
CA CYS A 78 -0.11 -15.38 11.77
C CYS A 78 0.57 -16.42 10.88
N PHE A 79 1.76 -16.88 11.24
CA PHE A 79 2.52 -17.84 10.44
C PHE A 79 3.34 -18.76 11.33
N GLU A 80 3.77 -19.87 10.77
CA GLU A 80 4.60 -20.87 11.43
C GLU A 80 6.01 -20.86 10.84
N LYS A 81 6.94 -21.54 11.52
CA LYS A 81 8.32 -21.65 11.02
C LYS A 81 8.34 -22.40 9.70
N GLY A 82 8.91 -21.79 8.68
CA GLY A 82 9.01 -22.34 7.33
C GLY A 82 7.88 -21.93 6.38
N ASP A 83 6.84 -21.23 6.87
CA ASP A 83 5.79 -20.66 6.02
C ASP A 83 6.39 -19.60 5.09
N GLU A 84 5.93 -19.57 3.84
CA GLU A 84 6.19 -18.47 2.91
C GLU A 84 5.25 -17.29 3.25
N VAL A 85 5.84 -16.15 3.63
CA VAL A 85 5.09 -15.01 4.17
C VAL A 85 5.16 -13.82 3.21
N ALA A 86 4.04 -13.50 2.58
CA ALA A 86 3.90 -12.32 1.74
C ALA A 86 3.89 -11.04 2.57
N ILE A 87 4.82 -10.13 2.33
CA ILE A 87 4.82 -8.77 2.89
C ILE A 87 4.20 -7.84 1.86
N LYS A 88 2.88 -7.62 1.98
CA LYS A 88 2.11 -6.88 0.98
C LYS A 88 2.23 -5.38 1.18
N ILE A 89 2.84 -4.70 0.20
CA ILE A 89 3.05 -3.25 0.19
C ILE A 89 2.56 -2.64 -1.13
N HIS A 90 2.63 -1.31 -1.25
CA HIS A 90 2.40 -0.59 -2.50
C HIS A 90 3.72 0.04 -2.94
N TYR A 91 4.15 -0.17 -4.19
CA TYR A 91 5.46 0.32 -4.63
C TYR A 91 5.49 1.82 -4.89
N GLY A 92 4.35 2.39 -5.26
CA GLY A 92 4.22 3.80 -5.56
C GLY A 92 4.65 4.14 -6.99
N GLU A 93 4.07 5.22 -7.50
CA GLU A 93 4.38 5.72 -8.84
C GLU A 93 5.79 6.34 -8.88
N TRP A 94 6.41 6.42 -10.06
CA TRP A 94 7.82 6.77 -10.24
C TRP A 94 8.31 8.02 -9.48
N ASN A 95 7.49 9.08 -9.44
CA ASN A 95 7.82 10.36 -8.80
C ASN A 95 7.14 10.56 -7.43
N ARG A 96 6.46 9.53 -6.92
CA ARG A 96 5.75 9.61 -5.65
C ARG A 96 6.74 9.64 -4.48
N THR A 97 6.59 10.62 -3.59
CA THR A 97 7.47 10.79 -2.41
C THR A 97 6.79 10.43 -1.09
N ALA A 98 5.48 10.62 -0.97
CA ALA A 98 4.68 10.20 0.18
C ALA A 98 4.34 8.70 0.09
N ILE A 99 5.38 7.86 0.04
CA ILE A 99 5.33 6.39 0.07
C ILE A 99 5.73 5.87 1.45
N LEU A 100 5.51 4.57 1.71
CA LEU A 100 5.99 3.97 2.94
C LEU A 100 7.53 3.92 2.94
N ARG A 101 8.18 4.43 3.97
CA ARG A 101 9.66 4.44 4.01
C ARG A 101 10.18 2.98 4.04
N PRO A 102 11.20 2.62 3.23
CA PRO A 102 11.70 1.25 3.13
C PRO A 102 12.14 0.66 4.48
N GLU A 103 12.60 1.49 5.40
CA GLU A 103 13.05 1.08 6.74
C GLU A 103 11.92 0.48 7.57
N TYR A 104 10.68 0.97 7.43
CA TYR A 104 9.52 0.39 8.12
C TYR A 104 9.19 -1.01 7.59
N ILE A 105 9.35 -1.21 6.28
CA ILE A 105 9.13 -2.51 5.63
C ILE A 105 10.22 -3.50 6.05
N ALA A 106 11.49 -3.07 5.98
CA ALA A 106 12.65 -3.86 6.40
C ALA A 106 12.51 -4.32 7.85
N ALA A 107 12.06 -3.44 8.75
CA ALA A 107 11.86 -3.75 10.15
C ALA A 107 10.90 -4.93 10.38
N ILE A 108 9.81 -5.01 9.60
CA ILE A 108 8.86 -6.12 9.69
C ILE A 108 9.41 -7.38 9.02
N VAL A 109 10.07 -7.26 7.87
CA VAL A 109 10.75 -8.39 7.19
C VAL A 109 11.76 -9.07 8.13
N GLU A 110 12.54 -8.27 8.87
CA GLU A 110 13.48 -8.76 9.88
C GLU A 110 12.79 -9.60 10.97
N GLU A 111 11.66 -9.13 11.51
CA GLU A 111 10.95 -9.85 12.59
C GLU A 111 10.21 -11.08 12.08
N VAL A 112 9.66 -11.05 10.86
CA VAL A 112 9.11 -12.24 10.21
C VAL A 112 10.18 -13.33 10.05
N ARG A 113 11.37 -12.94 9.57
CA ARG A 113 12.52 -13.85 9.49
C ARG A 113 12.99 -14.33 10.86
N ALA A 114 12.99 -13.45 11.87
CA ALA A 114 13.39 -13.80 13.23
C ALA A 114 12.43 -14.83 13.88
N CYS A 115 11.15 -14.79 13.52
CA CYS A 115 10.15 -15.78 13.92
C CYS A 115 10.25 -17.10 13.11
N GLY A 116 11.11 -17.15 12.09
CA GLY A 116 11.36 -18.34 11.27
C GLY A 116 10.48 -18.46 10.03
N GLY A 117 9.72 -17.42 9.67
CA GLY A 117 9.03 -17.35 8.38
C GLY A 117 10.01 -17.01 7.24
N ASN A 118 9.61 -17.31 6.01
CA ASN A 118 10.33 -16.96 4.79
C ASN A 118 9.66 -15.75 4.13
N PRO A 119 10.07 -14.51 4.43
CA PRO A 119 9.41 -13.33 3.89
C PRO A 119 9.78 -13.09 2.42
N TYR A 120 8.85 -12.53 1.66
CA TYR A 120 9.10 -11.83 0.40
C TYR A 120 8.19 -10.61 0.30
N VAL A 121 8.69 -9.52 -0.27
CA VAL A 121 7.94 -8.26 -0.42
C VAL A 121 7.24 -8.27 -1.76
N VAL A 122 5.95 -7.93 -1.79
CA VAL A 122 5.15 -8.11 -3.00
C VAL A 122 4.24 -6.91 -3.30
N ASN A 123 4.15 -6.57 -4.58
CA ASN A 123 3.12 -5.72 -5.15
C ASN A 123 2.56 -6.30 -6.46
N ASP A 124 1.53 -5.70 -7.04
CA ASP A 124 0.88 -6.18 -8.27
C ASP A 124 0.86 -5.06 -9.31
N THR A 125 0.72 -5.42 -10.59
CA THR A 125 0.57 -4.42 -11.66
C THR A 125 -0.72 -3.62 -11.53
N THR A 126 -0.71 -2.37 -11.97
CA THR A 126 -1.90 -1.52 -12.06
C THR A 126 -2.58 -1.62 -13.43
N LEU A 127 -3.79 -1.06 -13.57
CA LEU A 127 -4.28 -0.70 -14.91
C LEU A 127 -3.47 0.48 -15.44
N SER A 128 -3.62 0.82 -16.73
CA SER A 128 -2.85 1.92 -17.31
C SER A 128 -3.12 3.25 -16.60
N TYR A 129 -4.35 3.56 -16.18
CA TYR A 129 -4.77 4.79 -15.47
C TYR A 129 -4.50 6.12 -16.19
N HIS A 130 -3.30 6.35 -16.72
CA HIS A 130 -2.88 7.49 -17.54
C HIS A 130 -1.77 7.04 -18.51
N THR A 131 -1.42 7.88 -19.49
CA THR A 131 -0.50 7.55 -20.60
C THR A 131 0.92 7.15 -20.14
N TYR A 132 1.37 7.65 -18.98
CA TYR A 132 2.75 7.51 -18.49
C TYR A 132 2.87 6.74 -17.16
N ASN A 133 1.94 5.83 -16.89
CA ASN A 133 1.95 5.04 -15.65
C ASN A 133 3.10 4.03 -15.66
N SER A 134 3.97 4.09 -14.65
CA SER A 134 5.11 3.19 -14.49
C SER A 134 4.78 1.90 -13.74
N MET A 135 3.57 1.75 -13.24
CA MET A 135 3.11 0.58 -12.48
C MET A 135 2.31 -0.45 -13.31
N ALA A 136 2.01 -0.19 -14.58
CA ALA A 136 1.12 -1.02 -15.40
C ALA A 136 1.74 -2.33 -15.91
N ILE A 137 3.07 -2.45 -15.91
CA ILE A 137 3.83 -3.66 -16.26
C ILE A 137 4.99 -3.85 -15.27
N SER A 138 5.45 -5.08 -15.13
CA SER A 138 6.48 -5.44 -14.14
C SER A 138 7.79 -4.68 -14.34
N GLN A 139 8.29 -4.54 -15.57
CA GLN A 139 9.57 -3.89 -15.83
C GLN A 139 9.62 -2.45 -15.26
N TYR A 140 8.70 -1.59 -15.67
CA TYR A 140 8.66 -0.19 -15.23
C TYR A 140 8.43 -0.08 -13.73
N GLN A 141 7.60 -0.98 -13.18
CA GLN A 141 7.26 -0.96 -11.78
C GLN A 141 8.48 -1.33 -10.92
N MET A 142 9.29 -2.29 -11.37
CA MET A 142 10.53 -2.67 -10.71
C MET A 142 11.59 -1.58 -10.81
N GLU A 143 11.69 -0.86 -11.93
CA GLU A 143 12.55 0.32 -12.04
C GLU A 143 12.14 1.38 -10.99
N GLY A 144 10.84 1.61 -10.80
CA GLY A 144 10.30 2.49 -9.76
C GLY A 144 10.58 2.00 -8.35
N ALA A 145 10.39 0.71 -8.08
CA ALA A 145 10.72 0.08 -6.80
C ALA A 145 12.20 0.27 -6.44
N ILE A 146 13.10 0.04 -7.39
CA ILE A 146 14.55 0.25 -7.20
C ILE A 146 14.84 1.70 -6.84
N ARG A 147 14.23 2.66 -7.55
CA ARG A 147 14.38 4.09 -7.27
C ARG A 147 13.95 4.46 -5.85
N HIS A 148 12.86 3.86 -5.37
CA HIS A 148 12.31 4.06 -4.02
C HIS A 148 13.05 3.29 -2.93
N GLY A 149 14.08 2.51 -3.30
CA GLY A 149 14.84 1.68 -2.37
C GLY A 149 14.15 0.37 -1.99
N TYR A 150 13.08 -0.02 -2.67
CA TYR A 150 12.41 -1.31 -2.50
C TYR A 150 13.15 -2.39 -3.30
N THR A 151 14.22 -2.92 -2.71
CA THR A 151 15.09 -3.89 -3.37
C THR A 151 15.37 -5.08 -2.46
N ASP A 152 15.76 -6.20 -3.08
CA ASP A 152 16.19 -7.40 -2.36
C ASP A 152 17.33 -7.11 -1.38
N ALA A 153 18.22 -6.18 -1.73
CA ALA A 153 19.34 -5.77 -0.89
C ALA A 153 18.86 -4.99 0.34
N THR A 154 17.86 -4.13 0.19
CA THR A 154 17.28 -3.34 1.29
C THR A 154 16.57 -4.24 2.30
N PHE A 155 15.81 -5.23 1.84
CA PHE A 155 14.98 -6.08 2.69
C PHE A 155 15.65 -7.41 3.08
N GLY A 156 16.72 -7.79 2.37
CA GLY A 156 17.36 -9.10 2.50
C GLY A 156 16.46 -10.27 2.10
N CYS A 157 15.42 -10.02 1.29
CA CYS A 157 14.49 -11.03 0.76
C CYS A 157 13.96 -10.63 -0.62
N PRO A 158 13.39 -11.56 -1.41
CA PRO A 158 12.89 -11.26 -2.75
C PRO A 158 11.81 -10.17 -2.77
N VAL A 159 11.87 -9.30 -3.78
CA VAL A 159 10.88 -8.27 -4.12
C VAL A 159 10.19 -8.67 -5.44
N LEU A 160 8.88 -8.93 -5.39
CA LEU A 160 8.14 -9.60 -6.47
C LEU A 160 6.95 -8.78 -7.00
N ILE A 161 6.65 -8.97 -8.27
CA ILE A 161 5.36 -8.60 -8.87
C ILE A 161 4.45 -9.83 -8.88
N ALA A 162 3.38 -9.81 -8.10
CA ALA A 162 2.58 -10.99 -7.78
C ALA A 162 1.83 -11.59 -8.97
N ASP A 163 1.46 -10.73 -9.92
CA ASP A 163 0.66 -11.04 -11.11
C ASP A 163 1.49 -11.12 -12.39
N GLY A 164 2.82 -11.25 -12.26
CA GLY A 164 3.74 -11.50 -13.35
C GLY A 164 3.98 -10.30 -14.25
N TYR A 165 4.61 -10.54 -15.42
CA TYR A 165 5.16 -9.47 -16.25
C TYR A 165 4.11 -8.46 -16.74
N SER A 166 2.99 -8.98 -17.24
CA SER A 166 1.89 -8.20 -17.83
C SER A 166 0.66 -8.08 -16.93
N GLY A 167 0.70 -8.62 -15.71
CA GLY A 167 -0.44 -8.68 -14.80
C GLY A 167 -1.44 -9.80 -15.09
N GLU A 168 -1.00 -10.84 -15.79
CA GLU A 168 -1.84 -11.96 -16.23
C GLU A 168 -1.59 -13.23 -15.43
N ASP A 169 -0.64 -13.26 -14.50
CA ASP A 169 -0.39 -14.41 -13.66
C ASP A 169 -1.32 -14.43 -12.45
N ASP A 170 -2.48 -15.06 -12.62
CA ASP A 170 -3.53 -14.99 -11.61
C ASP A 170 -4.20 -16.32 -11.32
N TYR A 171 -4.95 -16.30 -10.23
CA TYR A 171 -5.85 -17.37 -9.83
C TYR A 171 -7.26 -16.83 -9.60
N ARG A 172 -8.25 -17.52 -10.17
CA ARG A 172 -9.67 -17.20 -10.02
C ARG A 172 -10.22 -17.69 -8.69
N VAL A 173 -10.78 -16.79 -7.89
CA VAL A 173 -11.39 -17.07 -6.59
C VAL A 173 -12.90 -16.81 -6.65
N GLU A 174 -13.69 -17.80 -6.25
CA GLU A 174 -15.15 -17.67 -6.15
C GLU A 174 -15.58 -16.97 -4.85
N ILE A 175 -16.43 -15.96 -4.99
CA ILE A 175 -16.98 -15.12 -3.90
C ILE A 175 -18.50 -14.98 -4.02
N PRO A 176 -19.28 -16.07 -3.97
CA PRO A 176 -20.74 -16.01 -4.14
C PRO A 176 -21.44 -15.08 -3.12
N GLU A 177 -20.80 -14.81 -1.98
CA GLU A 177 -21.25 -13.93 -0.90
C GLU A 177 -20.95 -12.44 -1.16
N GLY A 178 -20.14 -12.10 -2.17
CA GLY A 178 -19.85 -10.71 -2.52
C GLY A 178 -21.12 -9.91 -2.83
N ASN A 179 -21.09 -8.61 -2.57
CA ASN A 179 -22.22 -7.71 -2.76
C ASN A 179 -22.58 -7.53 -4.25
N ILE A 180 -21.57 -7.34 -5.09
CA ILE A 180 -21.63 -7.09 -6.53
C ILE A 180 -20.85 -8.20 -7.26
N LEU A 181 -19.58 -8.41 -6.90
CA LEU A 181 -18.73 -9.40 -7.55
C LEU A 181 -19.03 -10.81 -7.02
N LYS A 182 -19.02 -11.80 -7.92
CA LYS A 182 -19.19 -13.22 -7.57
C LYS A 182 -17.94 -14.07 -7.79
N GLU A 183 -16.94 -13.48 -8.42
CA GLU A 183 -15.61 -14.03 -8.60
C GLU A 183 -14.60 -12.87 -8.60
N THR A 184 -13.34 -13.16 -8.27
CA THR A 184 -12.24 -12.25 -8.53
C THR A 184 -10.95 -12.97 -8.91
N TYR A 185 -9.90 -12.23 -9.22
CA TYR A 185 -8.63 -12.76 -9.71
C TYR A 185 -7.45 -12.20 -8.92
N ILE A 186 -6.78 -13.08 -8.19
CA ILE A 186 -5.70 -12.73 -7.27
C ILE A 186 -4.35 -13.03 -7.92
N GLY A 187 -3.38 -12.13 -7.76
CA GLY A 187 -2.00 -12.35 -8.22
C GLY A 187 -1.44 -13.66 -7.66
N ARG A 188 -0.81 -14.46 -8.53
CA ARG A 188 -0.43 -15.84 -8.22
C ARG A 188 0.47 -15.95 -6.98
N ALA A 189 1.47 -15.07 -6.86
CA ALA A 189 2.40 -15.10 -5.73
C ALA A 189 1.72 -14.77 -4.38
N ILE A 190 0.55 -14.11 -4.38
CA ILE A 190 -0.23 -13.87 -3.17
C ILE A 190 -1.16 -15.05 -2.89
N ALA A 191 -1.81 -15.59 -3.93
CA ALA A 191 -2.71 -16.73 -3.79
C ALA A 191 -2.01 -18.00 -3.27
N GLU A 192 -0.70 -18.16 -3.56
CA GLU A 192 0.13 -19.30 -3.15
C GLU A 192 0.82 -19.13 -1.80
N ALA A 193 0.76 -17.95 -1.18
CA ALA A 193 1.41 -17.68 0.10
C ALA A 193 0.77 -18.48 1.25
N ASP A 194 1.56 -18.91 2.24
CA ASP A 194 1.04 -19.58 3.43
C ASP A 194 0.42 -18.58 4.41
N ALA A 195 1.00 -17.38 4.48
CA ALA A 195 0.56 -16.27 5.31
C ALA A 195 0.87 -14.92 4.67
N MET A 196 0.24 -13.86 5.17
CA MET A 196 0.47 -12.50 4.68
C MET A 196 0.49 -11.47 5.80
N ILE A 197 1.45 -10.55 5.77
CA ILE A 197 1.45 -9.34 6.58
C ILE A 197 1.25 -8.16 5.63
N VAL A 198 0.14 -7.44 5.79
CA VAL A 198 -0.17 -6.25 4.98
C VAL A 198 0.37 -5.02 5.68
N LEU A 199 1.33 -4.34 5.04
CA LEU A 199 1.85 -3.06 5.49
C LEU A 199 1.29 -1.97 4.61
N ALA A 200 0.24 -1.32 5.12
CA ALA A 200 -0.44 -0.25 4.43
C ALA A 200 0.05 1.12 4.88
N HIS A 201 -0.18 2.11 4.03
CA HIS A 201 -0.02 3.53 4.33
C HIS A 201 -1.37 4.19 4.08
N ALA A 202 -1.99 4.65 5.17
CA ALA A 202 -3.31 5.25 5.25
C ALA A 202 -3.33 6.67 4.69
N ARG A 203 -4.07 6.88 3.60
CA ARG A 203 -4.21 8.18 2.93
C ARG A 203 -5.42 8.21 2.01
N GLY A 204 -5.66 9.29 1.31
CA GLY A 204 -6.82 9.42 0.44
C GLY A 204 -6.70 8.63 -0.88
N HIS A 205 -7.79 8.60 -1.63
CA HIS A 205 -7.87 7.96 -2.95
C HIS A 205 -9.01 8.57 -3.78
N ALA A 206 -8.80 8.81 -5.07
CA ALA A 206 -9.81 9.47 -5.91
C ALA A 206 -11.09 8.65 -6.15
N ILE A 207 -10.98 7.32 -6.32
CA ILE A 207 -12.13 6.43 -6.56
C ILE A 207 -12.71 5.85 -5.25
N THR A 208 -11.86 5.24 -4.41
CA THR A 208 -12.30 4.57 -3.16
C THR A 208 -12.26 5.49 -1.94
N MET A 209 -12.01 6.79 -2.11
CA MET A 209 -11.92 7.84 -1.08
C MET A 209 -10.72 7.71 -0.12
N TYR A 210 -10.38 6.48 0.24
CA TYR A 210 -9.32 6.09 1.13
C TYR A 210 -8.52 4.92 0.55
N GLY A 211 -7.20 4.97 0.74
CA GLY A 211 -6.25 3.92 0.47
C GLY A 211 -5.58 3.50 1.77
N GLY A 212 -5.85 2.26 2.19
CA GLY A 212 -5.27 1.61 3.36
C GLY A 212 -5.07 0.12 3.11
N ILE A 213 -5.20 -0.68 4.15
CA ILE A 213 -5.14 -2.15 4.13
C ILE A 213 -6.20 -2.73 3.19
N LEU A 214 -7.45 -2.23 3.25
CA LEU A 214 -8.52 -2.76 2.40
C LEU A 214 -8.19 -2.52 0.92
N LYS A 215 -7.60 -1.38 0.57
CA LYS A 215 -7.07 -1.12 -0.78
C LYS A 215 -5.98 -2.09 -1.20
N GLN A 216 -5.09 -2.43 -0.28
CA GLN A 216 -4.03 -3.40 -0.55
C GLN A 216 -4.59 -4.79 -0.87
N LEU A 217 -5.73 -5.18 -0.31
CA LEU A 217 -6.39 -6.46 -0.58
C LEU A 217 -7.30 -6.39 -1.82
N GLY A 218 -8.18 -5.40 -1.89
CA GLY A 218 -9.22 -5.31 -2.90
C GLY A 218 -8.77 -4.76 -4.26
N ILE A 219 -7.68 -4.00 -4.32
CA ILE A 219 -7.02 -3.63 -5.58
C ILE A 219 -5.61 -4.17 -5.62
N GLY A 220 -4.88 -3.99 -4.52
CA GLY A 220 -3.46 -4.29 -4.43
C GLY A 220 -3.16 -5.75 -4.73
N CYS A 221 -3.94 -6.73 -4.25
CA CYS A 221 -3.70 -8.17 -4.48
C CYS A 221 -4.33 -8.73 -5.78
N GLN A 222 -5.05 -7.90 -6.53
CA GLN A 222 -5.77 -8.34 -7.73
C GLN A 222 -4.84 -8.39 -8.93
N SER A 223 -5.02 -9.32 -9.85
CA SER A 223 -4.36 -9.25 -11.15
C SER A 223 -4.94 -8.14 -12.03
N LYS A 224 -4.40 -7.93 -13.23
CA LYS A 224 -4.98 -6.99 -14.21
C LYS A 224 -6.44 -7.33 -14.52
N ARG A 225 -6.77 -8.62 -14.65
CA ARG A 225 -8.14 -9.11 -14.85
C ARG A 225 -9.04 -8.79 -13.65
N GLY A 226 -8.55 -9.04 -12.43
CA GLY A 226 -9.25 -8.72 -11.18
C GLY A 226 -9.49 -7.21 -11.02
N LYS A 227 -8.49 -6.39 -11.36
CA LYS A 227 -8.61 -4.93 -11.33
C LYS A 227 -9.65 -4.43 -12.30
N TYR A 228 -9.74 -4.97 -13.52
CA TYR A 228 -10.80 -4.58 -14.47
C TYR A 228 -12.20 -4.80 -13.90
N ILE A 229 -12.51 -6.00 -13.40
CA ILE A 229 -13.86 -6.30 -12.86
C ILE A 229 -14.15 -5.54 -11.56
N THR A 230 -13.15 -5.30 -10.70
CA THR A 230 -13.32 -4.54 -9.46
C THR A 230 -13.64 -3.08 -9.74
N HIS A 231 -13.10 -2.57 -10.84
CA HIS A 231 -13.44 -1.27 -11.43
C HIS A 231 -14.72 -1.32 -12.30
N LEU A 232 -15.51 -2.38 -12.19
CA LEU A 232 -16.78 -2.59 -12.90
C LEU A 232 -16.65 -2.56 -14.44
N ALA A 233 -15.44 -2.78 -14.97
CA ALA A 233 -15.25 -3.01 -16.38
C ALA A 233 -15.87 -4.36 -16.78
N HIS A 234 -16.25 -4.48 -18.06
CA HIS A 234 -16.82 -5.72 -18.63
C HIS A 234 -18.17 -6.17 -18.06
N TRP A 235 -18.86 -5.32 -17.30
CA TRP A 235 -20.22 -5.59 -16.84
C TRP A 235 -21.24 -5.28 -17.93
N GLY A 236 -21.94 -6.29 -18.46
CA GLY A 236 -23.10 -6.11 -19.35
C GLY A 236 -22.79 -5.62 -20.77
N ASP A 237 -23.85 -5.29 -21.51
CA ASP A 237 -23.79 -4.51 -22.75
C ASP A 237 -23.27 -3.09 -22.43
N PRO A 238 -22.47 -2.44 -23.30
CA PRO A 238 -21.93 -1.08 -23.06
C PRO A 238 -22.96 -0.03 -22.59
N HIS A 239 -24.25 -0.23 -22.88
CA HIS A 239 -25.32 0.68 -22.49
C HIS A 239 -25.90 0.46 -21.08
N ASP A 240 -25.71 -0.72 -20.48
CA ASP A 240 -26.23 -1.08 -19.14
C ASP A 240 -25.12 -1.20 -18.08
N ALA A 241 -23.88 -0.96 -18.48
CA ALA A 241 -22.68 -1.15 -17.69
C ALA A 241 -22.47 -0.02 -16.67
N ILE A 242 -22.64 -0.33 -15.38
CA ILE A 242 -22.41 0.60 -14.24
C ILE A 242 -21.01 1.23 -14.28
N GLY A 243 -20.02 0.53 -14.83
CA GLY A 243 -18.63 0.98 -14.95
C GLY A 243 -18.32 1.81 -16.20
N TRP A 244 -19.21 1.93 -17.18
CA TRP A 244 -18.84 2.49 -18.48
C TRP A 244 -18.45 3.97 -18.42
N PRO A 245 -17.54 4.46 -19.29
CA PRO A 245 -17.24 5.87 -19.34
C PRO A 245 -18.47 6.64 -19.83
N LYS A 246 -18.84 7.69 -19.09
CA LYS A 246 -19.90 8.62 -19.51
C LYS A 246 -19.31 9.62 -20.50
N PHE A 247 -19.83 9.63 -21.73
CA PHE A 247 -19.37 10.53 -22.78
C PHE A 247 -20.26 11.77 -22.84
N PHE A 248 -19.63 12.95 -22.88
CA PHE A 248 -20.35 14.23 -22.98
C PHE A 248 -20.06 14.89 -24.32
N ASP A 249 -21.06 15.59 -24.87
CA ASP A 249 -20.92 16.43 -26.06
C ASP A 249 -20.26 17.79 -25.73
N LYS A 250 -19.08 17.70 -25.10
CA LYS A 250 -18.27 18.84 -24.62
C LYS A 250 -16.80 18.72 -25.01
N CYS A 251 -16.46 17.74 -25.85
CA CYS A 251 -15.09 17.54 -26.31
C CYS A 251 -14.76 18.60 -27.39
N PRO A 252 -13.75 19.45 -27.21
CA PRO A 252 -13.45 20.51 -28.18
C PRO A 252 -12.69 20.00 -29.43
N GLY A 253 -12.49 18.68 -29.56
CA GLY A 253 -11.72 18.10 -30.66
C GLY A 253 -10.24 18.47 -30.60
N LYS A 254 -9.63 18.70 -31.76
CA LYS A 254 -8.21 19.09 -31.87
C LYS A 254 -7.88 20.45 -31.30
N ALA A 255 -8.87 21.27 -30.93
CA ALA A 255 -8.63 22.48 -30.16
C ALA A 255 -8.17 22.19 -28.71
N CYS A 256 -8.35 20.96 -28.22
CA CYS A 256 -7.77 20.53 -26.95
C CYS A 256 -6.25 20.38 -27.10
N ILE A 257 -5.45 21.16 -26.35
CA ILE A 257 -3.99 21.06 -26.37
C ILE A 257 -3.45 19.68 -25.94
N TRP A 258 -4.30 18.82 -25.34
CA TRP A 258 -3.98 17.48 -24.88
C TRP A 258 -4.47 16.38 -25.85
N HIS A 259 -4.93 16.73 -27.06
CA HIS A 259 -5.57 15.77 -27.95
C HIS A 259 -4.64 14.62 -28.38
N GLU A 260 -3.35 14.88 -28.59
CA GLU A 260 -2.36 13.85 -28.94
C GLU A 260 -2.16 12.86 -27.78
N MET A 261 -1.93 13.39 -26.57
CA MET A 261 -1.81 12.56 -25.37
C MET A 261 -3.08 11.75 -25.10
N CYS A 262 -4.26 12.30 -25.41
CA CYS A 262 -5.53 11.58 -25.32
C CYS A 262 -5.54 10.39 -26.30
N ASP A 263 -5.26 10.62 -27.57
CA ASP A 263 -5.22 9.55 -28.59
C ASP A 263 -4.20 8.46 -28.22
N ASP A 264 -3.00 8.84 -27.77
CA ASP A 264 -1.95 7.91 -27.36
C ASP A 264 -2.29 7.12 -26.08
N SER A 265 -3.25 7.61 -25.30
CA SER A 265 -3.65 6.97 -24.04
C SER A 265 -4.43 5.67 -24.24
N CYS A 266 -4.96 5.39 -25.44
CA CYS A 266 -5.84 4.26 -25.69
C CYS A 266 -5.10 3.06 -26.32
N PRO A 267 -4.76 2.00 -25.56
CA PRO A 267 -4.04 0.83 -26.09
C PRO A 267 -4.89 -0.06 -27.03
N ARG A 268 -6.14 0.34 -27.33
CA ARG A 268 -7.11 -0.46 -28.09
C ARG A 268 -7.73 0.30 -29.26
N ASP A 269 -7.25 1.52 -29.54
CA ASP A 269 -7.84 2.41 -30.56
C ASP A 269 -9.38 2.54 -30.41
N ALA A 270 -9.83 2.62 -29.15
CA ALA A 270 -11.25 2.70 -28.83
C ALA A 270 -11.81 4.10 -29.08
N HIS A 271 -10.96 5.14 -29.14
CA HIS A 271 -11.37 6.48 -29.55
C HIS A 271 -10.35 7.11 -30.49
N LYS A 272 -10.78 8.17 -31.17
CA LYS A 272 -9.90 9.09 -31.91
C LYS A 272 -10.43 10.50 -31.80
N VAL A 273 -9.60 11.47 -31.44
CA VAL A 273 -9.98 12.88 -31.44
C VAL A 273 -10.20 13.34 -32.89
N MET A 274 -11.33 14.01 -33.13
CA MET A 274 -11.70 14.54 -34.45
C MET A 274 -11.46 16.06 -34.47
N GLU A 275 -11.63 16.70 -35.63
CA GLU A 275 -11.50 18.16 -35.74
C GLU A 275 -12.40 18.88 -34.72
N HIS A 276 -13.64 18.42 -34.59
CA HIS A 276 -14.59 18.79 -33.56
C HIS A 276 -15.10 17.52 -32.88
N GLY A 277 -14.98 17.44 -31.55
CA GLY A 277 -15.37 16.25 -30.79
C GLY A 277 -14.42 15.07 -30.94
N LYS A 278 -14.95 13.86 -30.77
CA LYS A 278 -14.19 12.60 -30.85
C LYS A 278 -15.04 11.47 -31.39
N MET A 279 -14.40 10.53 -32.06
CA MET A 279 -14.95 9.24 -32.45
C MET A 279 -14.79 8.25 -31.29
N TRP A 280 -15.80 7.41 -31.08
CA TRP A 280 -15.80 6.37 -30.04
C TRP A 280 -16.28 5.03 -30.59
N ASN A 281 -15.57 3.96 -30.22
CA ASN A 281 -15.83 2.57 -30.54
C ASN A 281 -16.01 1.80 -29.22
N PRO A 282 -17.25 1.74 -28.67
CA PRO A 282 -17.52 1.11 -27.38
C PRO A 282 -16.99 -0.32 -27.28
N ASP A 283 -17.16 -1.14 -28.32
CA ASP A 283 -16.77 -2.56 -28.34
C ASP A 283 -15.28 -2.81 -28.11
N LYS A 284 -14.43 -1.80 -28.37
CA LYS A 284 -12.99 -1.87 -28.17
C LYS A 284 -12.56 -1.42 -26.78
N CYS A 285 -13.41 -0.69 -26.07
CA CYS A 285 -13.09 -0.15 -24.76
C CYS A 285 -13.07 -1.22 -23.69
N ARG A 286 -12.14 -1.06 -22.76
CA ARG A 286 -11.93 -1.95 -21.62
C ARG A 286 -11.88 -1.20 -20.29
N LEU A 287 -12.23 0.10 -20.27
CA LEU A 287 -12.25 0.93 -19.06
C LEU A 287 -10.91 0.90 -18.31
N CYS A 288 -9.82 1.19 -19.02
CA CYS A 288 -8.48 1.26 -18.45
C CYS A 288 -8.14 2.62 -17.78
N TYR A 289 -9.12 3.52 -17.73
CA TYR A 289 -9.06 4.90 -17.21
C TYR A 289 -8.14 5.89 -17.92
N SER A 290 -7.19 5.44 -18.75
CA SER A 290 -6.17 6.29 -19.37
C SER A 290 -6.72 7.59 -19.99
N CYS A 291 -7.72 7.47 -20.89
CA CYS A 291 -8.32 8.63 -21.54
C CYS A 291 -9.27 9.42 -20.63
N GLN A 292 -9.92 8.75 -19.67
CA GLN A 292 -10.79 9.39 -18.68
C GLN A 292 -10.00 10.31 -17.77
N VAL A 293 -8.91 9.80 -17.20
CA VAL A 293 -8.01 10.54 -16.32
C VAL A 293 -7.33 11.67 -17.08
N THR A 294 -6.80 11.42 -18.29
CA THR A 294 -6.21 12.49 -19.13
C THR A 294 -7.22 13.62 -19.36
N CYS A 295 -8.46 13.29 -19.74
CA CYS A 295 -9.48 14.31 -19.95
C CYS A 295 -9.80 15.09 -18.66
N MET A 296 -10.07 14.39 -17.56
CA MET A 296 -10.44 15.05 -16.30
C MET A 296 -9.30 15.89 -15.70
N TRP A 297 -8.08 15.36 -15.68
CA TRP A 297 -6.91 16.04 -15.14
C TRP A 297 -6.55 17.28 -15.97
N SER A 298 -6.79 17.27 -17.27
CA SER A 298 -6.64 18.44 -18.13
C SER A 298 -7.71 19.54 -17.94
N GLY A 299 -8.65 19.35 -17.02
CA GLY A 299 -9.80 20.25 -16.83
C GLY A 299 -10.88 20.12 -17.92
N MET A 300 -10.76 19.13 -18.81
CA MET A 300 -11.73 18.87 -19.87
C MET A 300 -12.88 17.99 -19.36
N THR A 301 -14.05 18.15 -19.94
CA THR A 301 -15.28 17.45 -19.51
C THR A 301 -15.90 16.58 -20.60
N GLY A 302 -15.11 16.15 -21.59
CA GLY A 302 -15.58 15.31 -22.70
C GLY A 302 -15.84 13.85 -22.34
N ILE A 303 -15.42 13.41 -21.15
CA ILE A 303 -15.66 12.07 -20.61
C ILE A 303 -15.66 12.15 -19.08
N GLY A 304 -16.39 11.27 -18.41
CA GLY A 304 -16.42 11.18 -16.96
C GLY A 304 -16.95 9.83 -16.49
N PHE A 305 -17.61 9.85 -15.33
CA PHE A 305 -18.16 8.69 -14.66
C PHE A 305 -19.69 8.76 -14.63
N GLU A 306 -20.34 7.61 -14.50
CA GLU A 306 -21.76 7.54 -14.16
C GLU A 306 -22.01 7.92 -12.71
N ASP A 307 -23.22 8.42 -12.43
CA ASP A 307 -23.55 9.14 -11.19
C ASP A 307 -23.31 8.30 -9.91
N MET A 308 -23.45 6.97 -10.00
CA MET A 308 -23.24 6.02 -8.88
C MET A 308 -21.99 5.15 -9.03
N TYR A 309 -21.07 5.50 -9.95
CA TYR A 309 -19.87 4.73 -10.19
C TYR A 309 -18.99 4.59 -8.93
N PHE A 310 -18.69 5.69 -8.23
CA PHE A 310 -17.76 5.64 -7.09
C PHE A 310 -18.27 4.77 -5.93
N PRO A 311 -19.52 4.93 -5.42
CA PRO A 311 -20.04 4.03 -4.40
C PRO A 311 -20.07 2.56 -4.84
N ASN A 312 -20.41 2.27 -6.09
CA ASN A 312 -20.43 0.88 -6.58
C ASN A 312 -19.02 0.29 -6.69
N ALA A 313 -18.04 1.08 -7.15
CA ALA A 313 -16.63 0.67 -7.16
C ALA A 313 -16.11 0.44 -5.73
N MET A 314 -16.52 1.27 -4.76
CA MET A 314 -16.21 1.09 -3.33
C MET A 314 -16.80 -0.22 -2.76
N ILE A 315 -18.01 -0.59 -3.18
CA ILE A 315 -18.64 -1.86 -2.76
C ILE A 315 -17.94 -3.06 -3.41
N ALA A 316 -17.69 -3.01 -4.72
CA ALA A 316 -16.99 -4.08 -5.45
C ALA A 316 -15.55 -4.26 -4.92
N HIS A 317 -14.94 -3.18 -4.45
CA HIS A 317 -13.64 -3.20 -3.81
C HIS A 317 -13.61 -4.03 -2.52
N ALA A 318 -14.67 -3.97 -1.70
CA ALA A 318 -14.82 -4.86 -0.56
C ALA A 318 -14.94 -6.34 -1.01
N ASP A 319 -15.72 -6.62 -2.06
CA ASP A 319 -15.86 -7.97 -2.59
C ASP A 319 -14.53 -8.56 -3.11
N ALA A 320 -13.71 -7.73 -3.76
CA ALA A 320 -12.38 -8.14 -4.23
C ALA A 320 -11.43 -8.46 -3.06
N ALA A 321 -11.49 -7.70 -1.97
CA ALA A 321 -10.71 -7.95 -0.75
C ALA A 321 -11.09 -9.29 -0.10
N LEU A 322 -12.38 -9.66 -0.16
CA LEU A 322 -12.87 -10.99 0.24
C LEU A 322 -12.19 -12.12 -0.55
N GLY A 323 -12.00 -11.95 -1.86
CA GLY A 323 -11.28 -12.93 -2.67
C GLY A 323 -9.82 -13.11 -2.26
N ALA A 324 -9.14 -12.03 -1.91
CA ALA A 324 -7.76 -12.10 -1.41
C ALA A 324 -7.70 -12.88 -0.08
N LEU A 325 -8.56 -12.55 0.88
CA LEU A 325 -8.58 -13.21 2.20
C LEU A 325 -9.01 -14.69 2.13
N LYS A 326 -9.84 -15.07 1.15
CA LYS A 326 -10.21 -16.46 0.90
C LYS A 326 -9.03 -17.36 0.47
N CYS A 327 -7.90 -16.80 0.06
CA CYS A 327 -6.68 -17.59 -0.22
C CYS A 327 -5.97 -18.05 1.05
N PHE A 328 -6.35 -17.51 2.22
CA PHE A 328 -5.68 -17.75 3.50
C PHE A 328 -6.63 -18.39 4.52
N ASP A 329 -6.09 -19.25 5.38
CA ASP A 329 -6.85 -19.77 6.52
C ASP A 329 -7.06 -18.64 7.54
N LYS A 330 -8.17 -18.67 8.26
CA LYS A 330 -8.50 -17.68 9.29
C LYS A 330 -7.34 -17.55 10.27
N GLY A 331 -6.85 -16.32 10.45
CA GLY A 331 -5.72 -16.00 11.32
C GLY A 331 -4.35 -16.00 10.64
N LYS A 332 -4.24 -16.36 9.34
CA LYS A 332 -2.98 -16.31 8.57
C LYS A 332 -2.65 -14.94 7.97
N VAL A 333 -3.47 -13.92 8.24
CA VAL A 333 -3.24 -12.55 7.74
C VAL A 333 -3.20 -11.55 8.88
N GLY A 334 -2.12 -10.76 8.93
CA GLY A 334 -1.91 -9.69 9.89
C GLY A 334 -1.83 -8.33 9.22
N TYR A 335 -2.19 -7.26 9.94
CA TYR A 335 -2.30 -5.92 9.37
C TYR A 335 -1.54 -4.88 10.20
N ILE A 336 -0.78 -4.02 9.52
CA ILE A 336 -0.24 -2.78 10.08
C ILE A 336 -0.56 -1.65 9.12
N ASN A 337 -1.20 -0.61 9.62
CA ASN A 337 -1.54 0.59 8.88
C ASN A 337 -0.74 1.78 9.40
N HIS A 338 0.03 2.41 8.52
CA HIS A 338 0.83 3.59 8.84
C HIS A 338 0.03 4.83 8.44
N ALA A 339 -0.46 5.57 9.43
CA ALA A 339 -1.14 6.85 9.22
C ALA A 339 -0.15 8.00 9.35
N ILE A 340 0.69 8.11 8.33
CA ILE A 340 1.74 9.11 8.16
C ILE A 340 1.66 9.68 6.75
N ASP A 341 2.15 10.89 6.51
CA ASP A 341 2.07 11.57 5.20
C ASP A 341 0.66 11.47 4.58
N VAL A 342 -0.37 11.70 5.40
CA VAL A 342 -1.78 11.47 5.05
C VAL A 342 -2.24 12.51 4.02
N VAL A 343 -1.94 12.28 2.75
CA VAL A 343 -2.26 13.19 1.64
C VAL A 343 -3.60 12.83 0.95
N PRO A 344 -4.19 13.71 0.12
CA PRO A 344 -5.48 13.47 -0.53
C PRO A 344 -5.45 12.31 -1.55
N GLU A 345 -4.31 12.10 -2.20
CA GLU A 345 -4.15 11.07 -3.23
C GLU A 345 -3.32 9.86 -2.76
N CYS A 346 -3.63 8.70 -3.33
CA CYS A 346 -2.91 7.47 -3.03
C CYS A 346 -1.55 7.39 -3.75
N ASP A 347 -0.79 6.33 -3.45
CA ASP A 347 0.52 6.10 -4.05
C ASP A 347 0.55 5.83 -5.56
N CYS A 348 -0.59 5.56 -6.19
CA CYS A 348 -0.65 5.39 -7.65
C CYS A 348 -0.50 6.72 -8.42
N PHE A 349 -0.37 7.85 -7.72
CA PHE A 349 -0.22 9.16 -8.32
C PHE A 349 1.26 9.59 -8.35
N PRO A 350 1.76 10.20 -9.43
CA PRO A 350 3.16 10.61 -9.56
C PRO A 350 3.54 11.86 -8.75
N TRP A 351 2.69 12.33 -7.85
CA TRP A 351 2.93 13.48 -6.96
C TRP A 351 2.38 13.20 -5.57
N ALA A 352 2.73 14.04 -4.60
CA ALA A 352 2.09 14.10 -3.30
C ALA A 352 1.79 15.55 -2.94
N GLY A 353 0.54 15.84 -2.60
CA GLY A 353 0.14 17.14 -2.05
C GLY A 353 0.61 17.33 -0.60
N LEU A 354 0.19 18.43 0.02
CA LEU A 354 0.34 18.60 1.47
C LEU A 354 -0.55 17.59 2.21
N ALA A 355 -0.03 17.02 3.30
CA ALA A 355 -0.81 16.14 4.15
C ALA A 355 -2.02 16.90 4.73
N ILE A 356 -3.18 16.25 4.81
CA ILE A 356 -4.43 16.85 5.30
C ILE A 356 -4.51 16.90 6.82
N CYS A 357 -3.70 16.08 7.49
CA CYS A 357 -3.47 16.09 8.93
C CYS A 357 -2.00 15.75 9.23
N PRO A 358 -1.52 16.06 10.45
CA PRO A 358 -0.22 15.56 10.91
C PRO A 358 -0.16 14.03 10.93
N ASP A 359 1.05 13.49 11.01
CA ASP A 359 1.27 12.06 11.24
C ASP A 359 0.56 11.63 12.52
N VAL A 360 -0.27 10.58 12.41
CA VAL A 360 -1.09 10.07 13.51
C VAL A 360 -0.35 8.94 14.23
N GLY A 361 0.16 7.96 13.49
CA GLY A 361 0.90 6.82 14.07
C GLY A 361 0.67 5.50 13.34
N LEU A 362 0.72 4.42 14.11
CA LEU A 362 0.65 3.04 13.66
C LEU A 362 -0.55 2.33 14.27
N PHE A 363 -1.30 1.60 13.46
CA PHE A 363 -2.41 0.75 13.89
C PHE A 363 -2.12 -0.68 13.47
N ALA A 364 -2.20 -1.62 14.40
CA ALA A 364 -1.92 -3.03 14.12
C ALA A 364 -3.01 -3.94 14.69
N GLY A 365 -3.26 -5.07 14.02
CA GLY A 365 -4.25 -6.04 14.45
C GLY A 365 -4.43 -7.18 13.45
N LYS A 366 -5.32 -8.11 13.80
CA LYS A 366 -5.69 -9.27 12.97
C LYS A 366 -7.10 -9.17 12.39
N ASP A 367 -7.88 -8.19 12.80
CA ASP A 367 -9.20 -7.90 12.22
C ASP A 367 -9.09 -6.74 11.23
N LEU A 368 -9.39 -7.00 9.96
CA LEU A 368 -9.15 -6.05 8.88
C LEU A 368 -9.92 -4.74 9.10
N ILE A 369 -11.22 -4.86 9.36
CA ILE A 369 -12.14 -3.72 9.38
C ILE A 369 -11.94 -2.90 10.65
N ALA A 370 -11.65 -3.53 11.79
CA ALA A 370 -11.39 -2.78 13.01
C ALA A 370 -10.10 -1.96 12.93
N VAL A 371 -9.02 -2.49 12.33
CA VAL A 371 -7.77 -1.73 12.15
C VAL A 371 -7.99 -0.54 11.20
N GLU A 372 -8.74 -0.76 10.11
CA GLU A 372 -9.10 0.31 9.17
C GLU A 372 -9.98 1.38 9.79
N GLU A 373 -11.05 1.00 10.50
CA GLU A 373 -11.97 1.95 11.15
C GLU A 373 -11.26 2.75 12.24
N ALA A 374 -10.43 2.11 13.08
CA ALA A 374 -9.61 2.80 14.08
C ALA A 374 -8.65 3.81 13.45
N THR A 375 -8.08 3.47 12.28
CA THR A 375 -7.21 4.40 11.57
C THR A 375 -7.99 5.61 11.02
N LEU A 376 -9.16 5.37 10.41
CA LEU A 376 -10.01 6.44 9.87
C LEU A 376 -10.51 7.37 10.99
N ASP A 377 -10.97 6.81 12.12
CA ASP A 377 -11.41 7.59 13.27
C ASP A 377 -10.28 8.48 13.83
N ALA A 378 -9.05 7.95 13.89
CA ALA A 378 -7.91 8.73 14.36
C ALA A 378 -7.50 9.83 13.36
N ILE A 379 -7.55 9.56 12.05
CA ILE A 379 -7.33 10.58 11.01
C ILE A 379 -8.39 11.67 11.11
N ASP A 380 -9.67 11.31 11.19
CA ASP A 380 -10.78 12.26 11.27
C ASP A 380 -10.66 13.17 12.51
N ASN A 381 -10.25 12.62 13.65
CA ASN A 381 -10.05 13.37 14.90
C ASN A 381 -8.76 14.19 14.97
N ALA A 382 -7.77 13.93 14.10
CA ALA A 382 -6.51 14.69 14.12
C ALA A 382 -6.72 16.19 13.79
N PRO A 383 -5.77 17.08 14.14
CA PRO A 383 -5.76 18.45 13.64
C PRO A 383 -5.75 18.50 12.11
N VAL A 384 -6.21 19.63 11.55
CA VAL A 384 -6.08 19.90 10.11
C VAL A 384 -4.74 20.58 9.85
N SER A 385 -4.01 20.11 8.84
CA SER A 385 -2.74 20.69 8.45
C SER A 385 -2.97 22.04 7.73
N PRO A 386 -2.34 23.14 8.20
CA PRO A 386 -2.46 24.45 7.57
C PRO A 386 -2.03 24.44 6.10
N GLY A 387 -2.81 25.10 5.24
CA GLY A 387 -2.54 25.22 3.79
C GLY A 387 -2.81 23.94 2.99
N SER A 388 -3.28 22.86 3.62
CA SER A 388 -3.73 21.67 2.89
C SER A 388 -5.06 21.92 2.17
N VAL A 389 -5.39 21.08 1.18
CA VAL A 389 -6.71 21.14 0.52
C VAL A 389 -7.88 20.95 1.50
N LEU A 390 -7.65 20.27 2.63
CA LEU A 390 -8.66 20.13 3.68
C LEU A 390 -8.87 21.46 4.44
N ASP A 391 -7.80 22.19 4.71
CA ASP A 391 -7.85 23.52 5.32
C ASP A 391 -8.58 24.52 4.40
N GLU A 392 -8.25 24.52 3.11
CA GLU A 392 -8.94 25.34 2.10
C GLU A 392 -10.45 25.06 2.03
N LYS A 393 -10.84 23.81 2.26
CA LYS A 393 -12.24 23.36 2.30
C LYS A 393 -12.90 23.55 3.68
N GLY A 394 -12.20 24.09 4.66
CA GLY A 394 -12.71 24.40 5.99
C GLY A 394 -12.96 23.18 6.87
N GLY A 395 -12.23 22.09 6.65
CA GLY A 395 -12.34 20.87 7.47
C GLY A 395 -11.91 21.09 8.91
N LYS A 396 -12.39 20.23 9.82
CA LYS A 396 -12.17 20.32 11.27
C LYS A 396 -11.90 18.95 11.88
N PRO A 397 -11.27 18.89 13.07
CA PRO A 397 -11.23 17.65 13.86
C PRO A 397 -12.63 17.09 14.08
N GLY A 398 -12.80 15.79 13.84
CA GLY A 398 -14.07 15.06 13.92
C GLY A 398 -14.87 15.01 12.63
N ASP A 399 -14.48 15.75 11.59
CA ASP A 399 -15.09 15.62 10.26
C ASP A 399 -14.61 14.35 9.55
N ASP A 400 -15.44 13.80 8.67
CA ASP A 400 -15.00 12.81 7.68
C ASP A 400 -14.10 13.50 6.64
N LYS A 401 -12.79 13.46 6.86
CA LYS A 401 -11.83 14.26 6.09
C LYS A 401 -11.76 13.83 4.64
N PHE A 402 -11.78 12.52 4.39
CA PHE A 402 -11.72 11.98 3.04
C PHE A 402 -13.00 12.23 2.25
N ARG A 403 -14.17 12.32 2.90
CA ARG A 403 -15.39 12.81 2.25
C ARG A 403 -15.25 14.26 1.81
N ILE A 404 -14.69 15.13 2.64
CA ILE A 404 -14.51 16.55 2.28
C ILE A 404 -13.54 16.68 1.11
N VAL A 405 -12.42 15.96 1.13
CA VAL A 405 -11.40 16.10 0.08
C VAL A 405 -11.77 15.38 -1.22
N ASN A 406 -12.32 14.17 -1.16
CA ASN A 406 -12.52 13.26 -2.30
C ASN A 406 -14.00 13.00 -2.68
N GLY A 407 -14.97 13.38 -1.84
CA GLY A 407 -16.40 13.48 -2.19
C GLY A 407 -17.34 12.48 -1.52
N PHE A 408 -16.90 11.26 -1.24
CA PHE A 408 -17.70 10.23 -0.56
C PHE A 408 -17.04 9.76 0.74
N SER A 409 -17.84 9.23 1.66
CA SER A 409 -17.30 8.67 2.91
C SER A 409 -16.61 7.33 2.64
N PRO A 410 -15.35 7.13 3.08
CA PRO A 410 -14.67 5.83 2.97
C PRO A 410 -15.40 4.71 3.74
N ARG A 411 -16.27 5.06 4.69
CA ARG A 411 -17.08 4.11 5.48
C ARG A 411 -18.14 3.37 4.66
N ILE A 412 -18.40 3.77 3.40
CA ILE A 412 -19.17 2.95 2.45
C ILE A 412 -18.47 1.61 2.22
N THR A 413 -17.16 1.63 1.98
CA THR A 413 -16.34 0.43 1.79
C THR A 413 -16.29 -0.41 3.07
N GLN A 414 -16.14 0.23 4.24
CA GLN A 414 -16.12 -0.46 5.54
C GLN A 414 -17.43 -1.21 5.82
N ALA A 415 -18.57 -0.55 5.60
CA ALA A 415 -19.89 -1.16 5.79
C ALA A 415 -20.12 -2.32 4.80
N ALA A 416 -19.71 -2.17 3.53
CA ALA A 416 -19.81 -3.24 2.54
C ALA A 416 -18.95 -4.46 2.91
N ALA A 417 -17.77 -4.22 3.47
CA ALA A 417 -16.82 -5.25 3.88
C ALA A 417 -17.24 -6.00 5.16
N GLU A 418 -17.72 -5.27 6.18
CA GLU A 418 -18.31 -5.86 7.39
C GLU A 418 -19.51 -6.76 7.04
N LYS A 419 -20.40 -6.29 6.14
CA LYS A 419 -21.57 -7.05 5.69
C LYS A 419 -21.24 -8.42 5.07
N ILE A 420 -20.11 -8.53 4.38
CA ILE A 420 -19.65 -9.80 3.76
C ILE A 420 -18.66 -10.57 4.65
N GLY A 421 -18.50 -10.16 5.91
CA GLY A 421 -17.73 -10.90 6.91
C GLY A 421 -16.21 -10.70 6.83
N LEU A 422 -15.74 -9.52 6.40
CA LEU A 422 -14.29 -9.23 6.40
C LEU A 422 -13.74 -8.77 7.75
N GLY A 423 -14.60 -8.46 8.70
CA GLY A 423 -14.25 -7.97 10.03
C GLY A 423 -15.42 -7.27 10.68
N THR A 424 -15.13 -6.53 11.75
CA THR A 424 -16.09 -5.70 12.48
C THR A 424 -15.60 -4.26 12.52
N ARG A 425 -16.53 -3.29 12.45
CA ARG A 425 -16.22 -1.87 12.66
C ARG A 425 -16.15 -1.50 14.14
N GLU A 426 -16.62 -2.38 15.03
CA GLU A 426 -16.44 -2.21 16.47
C GLU A 426 -15.02 -2.61 16.87
N TYR A 427 -14.33 -1.73 17.60
CA TYR A 427 -12.97 -2.01 18.06
C TYR A 427 -12.71 -1.49 19.47
N ASN A 428 -11.72 -2.10 20.14
CA ASN A 428 -11.11 -1.59 21.35
C ASN A 428 -9.69 -1.14 21.02
N LEU A 429 -9.40 0.15 21.22
CA LEU A 429 -8.08 0.70 20.98
C LEU A 429 -7.18 0.50 22.19
N ASN A 430 -6.11 -0.26 22.02
CA ASN A 430 -5.08 -0.53 23.03
C ASN A 430 -3.86 0.34 22.71
N THR A 431 -3.70 1.44 23.43
CA THR A 431 -2.54 2.32 23.25
C THR A 431 -1.29 1.64 23.80
N TRP A 432 -0.27 1.49 22.95
CA TRP A 432 1.04 0.97 23.27
C TRP A 432 2.06 2.11 23.36
N GLU A 433 2.58 2.30 24.57
CA GLU A 433 3.66 3.24 24.87
C GLU A 433 4.96 2.46 25.11
N PRO A 434 6.00 2.68 24.29
CA PRO A 434 7.30 2.07 24.51
C PRO A 434 7.90 2.49 25.87
N VAL A 435 8.32 1.51 26.68
CA VAL A 435 8.93 1.79 27.98
C VAL A 435 10.43 2.02 27.82
N LEU A 436 10.93 3.20 28.21
CA LEU A 436 12.37 3.48 28.25
C LEU A 436 13.03 2.79 29.45
N SER A 437 13.76 1.70 29.19
CA SER A 437 14.63 1.00 30.15
C SER A 437 15.98 0.65 29.49
N PRO A 438 17.03 0.30 30.26
CA PRO A 438 18.29 -0.18 29.68
C PRO A 438 18.12 -1.38 28.73
N GLU A 439 17.17 -2.28 29.01
CA GLU A 439 16.85 -3.42 28.14
C GLU A 439 16.19 -2.97 26.83
N ASN A 440 15.18 -2.10 26.92
CA ASN A 440 14.43 -1.65 25.75
C ASN A 440 15.20 -0.67 24.87
N ALA A 441 16.02 0.19 25.49
CA ALA A 441 16.89 1.16 24.81
C ALA A 441 17.82 0.52 23.78
N GLN A 442 18.27 -0.71 24.05
CA GLN A 442 19.16 -1.46 23.14
C GLN A 442 18.43 -2.51 22.29
N LYS A 443 17.18 -2.88 22.65
CA LYS A 443 16.39 -3.98 22.05
C LYS A 443 16.41 -3.96 20.52
N TRP A 444 16.17 -2.79 19.94
CA TRP A 444 16.10 -2.58 18.48
C TRP A 444 17.31 -1.86 17.88
N GLN A 445 18.25 -1.40 18.72
CA GLN A 445 19.47 -0.72 18.27
C GLN A 445 20.59 -1.70 17.91
N ILE A 446 20.54 -2.93 18.45
CA ILE A 446 21.53 -3.97 18.19
C ILE A 446 21.15 -4.75 16.92
N ARG A 447 21.98 -4.62 15.87
CA ARG A 447 21.81 -5.36 14.62
C ARG A 447 22.12 -6.85 14.80
N LYS A 448 21.09 -7.68 14.90
CA LYS A 448 21.22 -9.15 14.93
C LYS A 448 21.73 -9.64 13.56
N GLY A 449 22.84 -10.38 13.52
CA GLY A 449 23.39 -10.96 12.28
C GLY A 449 24.29 -10.04 11.43
N GLY A 450 24.57 -8.81 11.86
CA GLY A 450 25.62 -7.95 11.27
C GLY A 450 27.03 -8.40 11.66
N ILE A 451 28.03 -7.50 11.57
CA ILE A 451 29.42 -7.77 12.01
C ILE A 451 29.38 -8.51 13.36
N VAL A 452 29.76 -9.79 13.31
CA VAL A 452 29.55 -10.77 14.38
C VAL A 452 30.10 -10.19 15.70
N ASN A 453 29.23 -10.08 16.71
CA ASN A 453 29.46 -9.37 17.99
C ASN A 453 29.34 -7.84 17.91
N HIS A 454 28.12 -7.31 17.74
CA HIS A 454 27.86 -5.87 17.88
C HIS A 454 28.06 -5.43 19.35
N ARG A 455 29.33 -5.24 19.75
CA ARG A 455 29.68 -4.54 20.99
C ARG A 455 29.17 -3.10 20.86
N PRO A 456 28.71 -2.46 21.95
CA PRO A 456 28.39 -1.03 21.93
C PRO A 456 29.55 -0.25 21.28
N THR A 457 29.23 0.68 20.38
CA THR A 457 30.24 1.38 19.56
C THR A 457 31.35 1.99 20.41
N THR A 458 31.01 2.53 21.59
CA THR A 458 31.98 3.09 22.55
C THR A 458 32.95 2.05 23.10
N VAL A 459 32.51 0.82 23.32
CA VAL A 459 33.38 -0.30 23.73
C VAL A 459 34.29 -0.71 22.57
N ARG A 460 33.76 -0.76 21.33
CA ARG A 460 34.58 -1.02 20.13
C ARG A 460 35.61 0.09 19.89
N LEU A 461 35.25 1.35 20.16
CA LEU A 461 36.15 2.50 20.07
C LEU A 461 37.26 2.44 21.11
N ARG A 462 37.01 1.92 22.33
CA ARG A 462 38.09 1.68 23.31
C ARG A 462 39.19 0.80 22.73
N ASP A 463 38.82 -0.26 22.01
CA ASP A 463 39.79 -1.13 21.33
C ASP A 463 40.53 -0.42 20.18
N VAL A 464 39.88 0.55 19.52
CA VAL A 464 40.54 1.41 18.52
C VAL A 464 41.53 2.34 19.22
N PHE A 465 41.10 3.07 20.25
CA PHE A 465 41.91 4.04 20.98
C PHE A 465 43.11 3.41 21.69
N ASN A 466 42.99 2.17 22.17
CA ASN A 466 44.13 1.40 22.68
C ASN A 466 45.19 1.09 21.60
N LYS A 467 44.81 1.04 20.32
CA LYS A 467 45.73 0.82 19.19
C LYS A 467 46.27 2.14 18.64
N HIS A 468 45.39 3.12 18.49
CA HIS A 468 45.71 4.49 18.10
C HIS A 468 44.56 5.41 18.55
N ASP A 469 44.90 6.53 19.17
CA ASP A 469 43.92 7.55 19.56
C ASP A 469 44.34 8.90 18.99
N LEU A 470 44.05 9.09 17.70
CA LEU A 470 44.36 10.32 16.98
C LEU A 470 43.64 11.55 17.58
N ALA A 471 42.62 11.34 18.42
CA ALA A 471 41.91 12.41 19.13
C ALA A 471 42.60 12.85 20.42
N THR A 472 43.56 12.08 20.95
CA THR A 472 44.43 12.49 22.06
C THR A 472 45.87 12.78 21.61
N GLU A 473 46.28 12.27 20.44
CA GLU A 473 47.53 12.65 19.74
C GLU A 473 47.45 14.03 19.05
N VAL A 474 46.50 14.88 19.45
CA VAL A 474 46.33 16.19 18.83
C VAL A 474 47.54 17.07 19.12
N MET A 475 48.29 17.38 18.07
CA MET A 475 49.26 18.48 18.06
C MET A 475 48.59 19.75 18.61
N PRO A 476 49.29 20.62 19.34
CA PRO A 476 48.70 21.85 19.85
C PRO A 476 48.06 22.63 18.69
N PHE A 477 46.72 22.66 18.67
CA PHE A 477 45.96 23.38 17.66
C PHE A 477 45.91 24.85 18.07
N ASN A 478 46.25 25.72 17.11
CA ASN A 478 46.34 27.16 17.34
C ASN A 478 44.93 27.71 17.60
N ARG A 479 44.66 28.12 18.84
CA ARG A 479 43.37 28.65 19.28
C ARG A 479 43.60 29.95 20.04
N VAL A 480 42.70 30.91 19.87
CA VAL A 480 42.64 32.09 20.74
C VAL A 480 42.28 31.66 22.15
N ASP A 481 42.65 32.47 23.15
CA ASP A 481 42.23 32.22 24.52
C ASP A 481 40.70 32.17 24.60
N TYR A 482 40.19 31.23 25.41
CA TYR A 482 38.75 31.06 25.59
C TYR A 482 38.18 32.27 26.34
N ASP A 483 37.55 33.19 25.61
CA ASP A 483 36.90 34.37 26.16
C ASP A 483 35.62 33.97 26.91
N LYS A 484 35.76 33.80 28.22
CA LYS A 484 34.65 33.47 29.11
C LYS A 484 33.62 34.59 29.20
N GLU A 485 34.02 35.84 29.01
CA GLU A 485 33.13 36.99 29.14
C GLU A 485 32.18 37.04 27.95
N TRP A 486 32.70 36.91 26.74
CA TRP A 486 31.86 36.82 25.54
C TRP A 486 30.92 35.62 25.59
N VAL A 487 31.46 34.42 25.88
CA VAL A 487 30.69 33.15 25.85
C VAL A 487 29.67 33.04 26.99
N TRP A 488 29.84 33.71 28.12
CA TRP A 488 28.88 33.61 29.22
C TRP A 488 27.98 34.81 29.39
N ASN A 489 28.41 36.00 28.95
CA ASN A 489 27.72 37.25 29.25
C ASN A 489 27.39 38.05 28.00
N GLU A 490 28.29 38.20 27.03
CA GLU A 490 28.05 39.13 25.92
C GLU A 490 27.06 38.59 24.90
N TRP A 491 27.12 37.31 24.51
CA TRP A 491 26.15 36.77 23.53
C TRP A 491 24.69 36.87 24.01
N LYS A 492 24.47 36.85 25.33
CA LYS A 492 23.13 37.01 25.93
C LYS A 492 22.58 38.42 25.78
N LYS A 493 23.46 39.40 25.51
CA LYS A 493 23.07 40.76 25.17
C LYS A 493 22.65 40.85 23.71
N TYR A 494 22.72 39.80 22.90
CA TYR A 494 22.24 39.80 21.53
C TYR A 494 20.89 39.11 21.47
N ASP A 495 19.92 39.76 20.85
CA ASP A 495 18.72 39.10 20.39
C ASP A 495 19.08 38.30 19.12
N PRO A 496 19.06 36.96 19.14
CA PRO A 496 19.40 36.16 17.98
C PRO A 496 18.34 36.21 16.87
N PHE A 497 17.13 36.71 17.15
CA PHE A 497 16.05 36.84 16.17
C PHE A 497 16.05 38.22 15.51
N GLU A 498 16.31 39.28 16.28
CA GLU A 498 16.35 40.66 15.77
C GLU A 498 17.76 41.08 15.30
N GLY A 499 18.80 40.34 15.68
CA GLY A 499 20.19 40.64 15.30
C GLY A 499 20.74 41.92 15.93
N VAL A 500 20.11 42.42 16.99
CA VAL A 500 20.49 43.64 17.70
C VAL A 500 20.93 43.32 19.13
N LEU A 501 21.66 44.25 19.74
CA LEU A 501 21.91 44.20 21.17
C LEU A 501 20.60 44.51 21.91
N LEU A 502 20.23 43.67 22.87
CA LEU A 502 19.23 43.96 23.88
C LEU A 502 19.76 45.17 24.68
N GLU A 503 19.10 46.33 24.56
CA GLU A 503 19.45 47.53 25.32
C GLU A 503 19.43 47.22 26.85
N GLU A 504 20.38 47.79 27.60
CA GLU A 504 20.61 47.49 29.04
C GLU A 504 19.44 47.84 29.97
#